data_AF-A0A2E1ZSU4-F1
#
_entry.id   AF-A0A2E1ZSU4-F1
#
_cell.length_a   1.000
_cell.length_b   1.000
_cell.length_c   1.000
_cell.angle_alpha   90.00
_cell.angle_beta   90.00
_cell.angle_gamma   90.00
#
_symmetry.space_group_name_H-M   'P 1'
#
loop_
_entity.id
_entity.type
_entity.pdbx_description
1 polymer ?
#
loop_
_entity_poly.entity_id
_entity_poly.type
_entity_poly.pdbx_seq_one_letter_code
_entity_poly.pdbx_strand_id
1 'polypeptide(L)'
;MLGISLFIVSCGGDSNESSTTGWPESEKSKMLSECMASPDSNKEMCDCAVGATVSEFTYDEYKMLQNTTEGTDIGQEMQERALNLMMSIMECAQ
;
A
#
# COMPACT_ATOMS: atom_id res chain seq x y z
N MET A 1 10.73 -32.59 -36.09
CA MET A 1 9.47 -31.83 -35.95
C MET A 1 9.63 -30.89 -34.78
N LEU A 2 9.48 -29.59 -35.03
CA LEU A 2 9.39 -28.52 -34.03
C LEU A 2 8.15 -28.73 -33.16
N GLY A 3 8.29 -28.50 -31.85
CA GLY A 3 7.19 -28.46 -30.90
C GLY A 3 7.59 -27.58 -29.72
N ILE A 4 7.64 -26.28 -29.94
CA ILE A 4 7.82 -25.26 -28.91
C ILE A 4 6.51 -25.23 -28.09
N SER A 5 6.53 -25.73 -26.86
CA SER A 5 5.47 -25.45 -25.90
C SER A 5 5.82 -24.16 -25.16
N LEU A 6 5.20 -23.08 -25.63
CA LEU A 6 5.27 -21.72 -25.10
C LEU A 6 4.01 -21.45 -24.27
N PHE A 7 3.95 -21.91 -23.01
CA PHE A 7 2.92 -21.58 -22.02
C PHE A 7 3.52 -22.00 -20.65
N ILE A 8 3.67 -21.21 -19.59
CA ILE A 8 3.21 -19.87 -19.21
C ILE A 8 4.32 -19.31 -18.30
N VAL A 9 4.69 -18.04 -18.49
CA VAL A 9 5.30 -17.21 -17.45
C VAL A 9 4.31 -17.18 -16.28
N SER A 10 4.45 -18.11 -15.33
CA SER A 10 3.89 -17.92 -14.01
C SER A 10 5.00 -17.24 -13.22
N CYS A 11 4.74 -15.99 -12.84
CA CYS A 11 5.66 -15.12 -12.12
C CYS A 11 6.39 -15.88 -11.01
N GLY A 12 7.65 -16.23 -11.27
CA GLY A 12 8.65 -16.34 -10.22
C GLY A 12 8.99 -14.92 -9.80
N GLY A 13 8.50 -14.52 -8.64
CA GLY A 13 8.76 -13.21 -8.04
C GLY A 13 7.83 -13.00 -6.86
N ASP A 14 8.32 -13.34 -5.67
CA ASP A 14 7.87 -12.87 -4.36
C ASP A 14 6.40 -12.44 -4.23
N SER A 15 5.54 -13.38 -3.89
CA SER A 15 4.64 -13.13 -2.75
C SER A 15 4.96 -14.19 -1.73
N ASN A 16 6.17 -14.07 -1.17
CA ASN A 16 6.37 -14.32 0.24
C ASN A 16 5.14 -13.75 0.91
N GLU A 17 4.28 -14.63 1.41
CA GLU A 17 3.20 -14.33 2.33
C GLU A 17 3.88 -13.52 3.44
N SER A 18 3.93 -12.20 3.25
CA SER A 18 4.75 -11.30 4.03
C SER A 18 4.01 -11.14 5.33
N SER A 19 4.19 -12.14 6.19
CA SER A 19 4.44 -12.03 7.60
C SER A 19 3.85 -10.74 8.13
N THR A 20 2.54 -10.74 8.30
CA THR A 20 1.79 -9.84 9.18
C THR A 20 2.53 -8.51 9.36
N THR A 21 2.51 -7.65 8.33
CA THR A 21 2.88 -6.24 8.50
C THR A 21 2.16 -5.82 9.78
N GLY A 22 2.91 -5.37 10.80
CA GLY A 22 2.52 -5.32 12.22
C GLY A 22 1.31 -4.41 12.55
N TRP A 23 0.52 -4.09 11.54
CA TRP A 23 -0.75 -3.41 11.54
C TRP A 23 -1.83 -4.18 12.31
N PRO A 24 -2.41 -3.53 13.34
CA PRO A 24 -3.62 -4.02 13.96
C PRO A 24 -4.78 -4.03 12.96
N GLU A 25 -5.58 -5.11 12.97
CA GLU A 25 -6.79 -5.22 12.13
C GLU A 25 -7.79 -4.08 12.38
N SER A 26 -7.84 -3.57 13.62
CA SER A 26 -8.66 -2.41 13.97
C SER A 26 -8.22 -1.14 13.24
N GLU A 27 -6.92 -0.97 13.01
CA GLU A 27 -6.36 0.20 12.34
C GLU A 27 -6.55 0.10 10.82
N LYS A 28 -6.40 -1.09 10.24
CA LYS A 28 -6.77 -1.34 8.84
C LYS A 28 -8.25 -1.06 8.60
N SER A 29 -9.11 -1.55 9.50
CA SER A 29 -10.56 -1.33 9.43
C SER A 29 -10.92 0.16 9.56
N LYS A 30 -10.21 0.88 10.43
CA LYS A 30 -10.39 2.32 10.61
C LYS A 30 -9.98 3.08 9.34
N MET A 31 -8.82 2.77 8.78
CA MET A 31 -8.33 3.39 7.54
C MET A 31 -9.28 3.15 6.36
N LEU A 32 -9.82 1.93 6.24
CA LEU A 32 -10.85 1.60 5.27
C LEU A 32 -12.11 2.44 5.48
N SER A 33 -12.58 2.56 6.73
CA SER A 33 -13.75 3.36 7.07
C SER A 33 -13.56 4.85 6.78
N GLU A 34 -12.37 5.39 7.03
CA GLU A 34 -12.02 6.79 6.74
C GLU A 34 -11.96 7.04 5.24
N CYS A 35 -11.37 6.12 4.48
CA CYS A 35 -11.37 6.21 3.02
C CYS A 35 -12.80 6.21 2.46
N MET A 36 -13.63 5.27 2.91
CA MET A 36 -15.04 5.13 2.51
C MET A 36 -15.94 6.29 2.95
N ALA A 37 -15.49 7.14 3.87
CA ALA A 37 -16.21 8.35 4.25
C ALA A 37 -16.09 9.46 3.18
N SER A 38 -15.13 9.35 2.26
CA SER A 38 -15.00 10.28 1.14
C SER A 38 -16.11 10.03 0.10
N PRO A 39 -16.78 11.08 -0.41
CA PRO A 39 -17.91 10.94 -1.32
C PRO A 39 -17.54 10.34 -2.69
N ASP A 40 -16.28 10.46 -3.10
CA ASP A 40 -15.77 10.00 -4.39
C ASP A 40 -15.06 8.63 -4.32
N SER A 41 -15.01 8.01 -3.13
CA SER A 41 -14.34 6.74 -2.95
C SER A 41 -15.28 5.54 -3.15
N ASN A 42 -14.70 4.41 -3.56
CA ASN A 42 -15.41 3.14 -3.63
C ASN A 42 -14.61 2.06 -2.88
N LYS A 43 -15.25 0.92 -2.63
CA LYS A 43 -14.65 -0.15 -1.82
C LYS A 43 -13.35 -0.69 -2.42
N GLU A 44 -13.30 -0.90 -3.74
CA GLU A 44 -12.10 -1.43 -4.41
C GLU A 44 -10.93 -0.46 -4.32
N MET A 45 -11.18 0.83 -4.54
CA MET A 45 -10.19 1.89 -4.39
C MET A 45 -9.66 1.96 -2.96
N CYS A 46 -10.55 1.89 -1.97
CA CYS A 46 -10.16 1.96 -0.56
C CYS A 46 -9.43 0.71 -0.08
N ASP A 47 -9.86 -0.49 -0.50
CA ASP A 47 -9.13 -1.73 -0.21
C ASP A 47 -7.72 -1.68 -0.83
N CYS A 48 -7.61 -1.20 -2.06
CA CYS A 48 -6.32 -1.02 -2.75
C CYS A 48 -5.43 0.00 -2.04
N ALA A 49 -5.96 1.15 -1.64
CA ALA A 49 -5.21 2.18 -0.93
C ALA A 49 -4.71 1.71 0.45
N VAL A 50 -5.55 0.98 1.19
CA VAL A 50 -5.14 0.33 2.44
C VAL A 50 -4.06 -0.71 2.17
N GLY A 51 -4.24 -1.55 1.14
CA GLY A 51 -3.28 -2.55 0.70
C GLY A 51 -1.90 -1.97 0.37
N ALA A 52 -1.87 -0.91 -0.43
CA ALA A 52 -0.64 -0.19 -0.79
C ALA A 52 0.03 0.39 0.46
N THR A 53 -0.73 0.97 1.38
CA THR A 53 -0.19 1.56 2.62
C THR A 53 0.44 0.49 3.50
N VAL A 54 -0.26 -0.62 3.75
CA VAL A 54 0.25 -1.68 4.63
C VAL A 54 1.40 -2.47 4.01
N SER A 55 1.54 -2.43 2.68
CA SER A 55 2.67 -3.03 1.96
C SER A 55 3.91 -2.13 1.97
N GLU A 56 3.71 -0.80 1.91
CA GLU A 56 4.81 0.16 1.84
C GLU A 56 5.34 0.52 3.22
N PHE A 57 4.49 0.59 4.24
CA PHE A 57 4.87 1.02 5.59
C PHE A 57 4.49 0.03 6.67
N THR A 58 5.37 -0.11 7.67
CA THR A 58 4.99 -0.69 8.95
C THR A 58 4.04 0.25 9.70
N TYR A 59 3.30 -0.29 10.68
CA TYR A 59 2.36 0.53 11.46
C TYR A 59 3.08 1.67 12.21
N ASP A 60 4.26 1.41 12.76
CA ASP A 60 5.04 2.41 13.48
C ASP A 60 5.54 3.54 12.55
N GLU A 61 6.01 3.19 11.35
CA GLU A 61 6.39 4.18 10.33
C GLU A 61 5.19 5.02 9.89
N TYR A 62 4.04 4.38 9.63
CA TYR A 62 2.81 5.07 9.29
C TYR A 62 2.35 6.02 10.40
N LYS A 63 2.47 5.62 11.67
CA LYS A 63 2.19 6.48 12.82
C LYS A 63 3.15 7.65 12.92
N MET A 64 4.43 7.44 12.62
CA MET A 64 5.40 8.54 12.54
C MET A 64 5.00 9.52 11.44
N LEU A 65 4.66 9.05 10.24
CA LEU A 65 4.18 9.87 9.13
C LEU A 65 2.93 10.68 9.49
N GLN A 66 1.92 10.04 10.11
CA GLN A 66 0.71 10.75 10.54
C GLN A 66 0.96 11.81 11.62
N ASN A 67 1.93 11.57 12.50
CA ASN A 67 2.30 12.52 13.56
C ASN A 67 3.29 13.59 13.08
N THR A 68 3.74 13.52 11.81
CA THR A 68 4.66 14.47 11.22
C THR A 68 3.91 15.78 10.93
N THR A 69 4.02 16.75 11.84
CA THR A 69 3.60 18.14 11.56
C THR A 69 4.58 18.83 10.62
N GLU A 70 4.08 19.80 9.84
CA GLU A 70 4.91 20.64 8.94
C GLU A 70 6.18 21.12 9.67
N GLY A 71 7.35 20.77 9.12
CA GLY A 71 8.67 21.10 9.69
C GLY A 71 9.37 19.95 10.42
N THR A 72 8.75 18.77 10.54
CA THR A 72 9.40 17.57 11.08
C THR A 72 10.18 16.86 9.97
N ASP A 73 11.50 16.77 10.12
CA ASP A 73 12.36 16.05 9.17
C ASP A 73 12.32 14.54 9.44
N ILE A 74 11.51 13.84 8.65
CA ILE A 74 11.37 12.37 8.64
C ILE A 74 12.45 11.67 7.82
N GLY A 75 13.40 12.42 7.24
CA GLY A 75 14.43 11.90 6.35
C GLY A 75 13.93 11.73 4.92
N GLN A 76 14.84 11.91 3.96
CA GLN A 76 14.51 11.85 2.52
C GLN A 76 13.95 10.49 2.08
N GLU A 77 14.41 9.40 2.67
CA GLU A 77 13.96 8.04 2.33
C GLU A 77 12.47 7.84 2.64
N MET A 78 12.01 8.30 3.82
CA MET A 78 10.59 8.24 4.20
C MET A 78 9.73 9.14 3.31
N GLN A 79 10.25 10.31 2.91
CA GLN A 79 9.54 11.20 1.98
C GLN A 79 9.39 10.55 0.60
N GLU A 80 10.44 9.91 0.09
CA GLU A 80 10.41 9.22 -1.21
C GLU A 80 9.41 8.05 -1.19
N ARG A 81 9.43 7.25 -0.12
CA ARG A 81 8.44 6.16 0.07
C ARG A 81 7.01 6.70 0.17
N ALA A 82 6.80 7.84 0.83
CA ALA A 82 5.48 8.46 0.93
C ALA A 82 4.98 8.99 -0.43
N LEU A 83 5.88 9.53 -1.25
CA LEU A 83 5.58 9.93 -2.63
C LEU A 83 5.24 8.71 -3.51
N ASN A 84 5.99 7.62 -3.38
CA ASN A 84 5.70 6.37 -4.07
C ASN A 84 4.35 5.77 -3.65
N LEU A 85 4.02 5.85 -2.35
CA LEU A 85 2.70 5.44 -1.86
C LEU A 85 1.59 6.29 -2.49
N MET A 86 1.73 7.62 -2.57
CA MET A 86 0.72 8.47 -3.20
C MET A 86 0.52 8.11 -4.68
N MET A 87 1.60 7.82 -5.41
CA MET A 87 1.50 7.35 -6.79
C MET A 87 0.75 6.01 -6.88
N SER A 88 1.07 5.06 -6.00
CA SER A 88 0.39 3.76 -5.95
C SER A 88 -1.11 3.89 -5.62
N ILE A 89 -1.47 4.79 -4.71
CA ILE A 89 -2.88 5.06 -4.38
C ILE A 89 -3.62 5.71 -5.56
N MET A 90 -2.96 6.56 -6.36
CA MET A 90 -3.58 7.11 -7.57
C MET A 90 -3.86 6.02 -8.62
N GLU A 91 -3.04 4.98 -8.69
CA GLU A 91 -3.31 3.82 -9.56
C GLU A 91 -4.54 3.02 -9.12
N CYS A 92 -4.90 3.06 -7.82
CA CYS A 92 -6.12 2.43 -7.31
C CYS A 92 -7.43 3.10 -7.79
N ALA A 93 -7.36 4.31 -8.35
CA ALA A 93 -8.51 5.07 -8.82
C ALA A 93 -8.79 4.92 -10.32
N GLN A 94 -7.91 4.22 -11.07
CA GLN A 94 -8.04 3.95 -12.50
C GLN A 94 -8.89 2.70 -12.77
#